data_AF-A0A7C8KSS4-F1
#
_entry.id   AF-A0A7C8KSS4-F1
#
_cell.length_a   1.000
_cell.length_b   1.000
_cell.length_c   1.000
_cell.angle_alpha   90.00
_cell.angle_beta   90.00
_cell.angle_gamma   90.00
#
_symmetry.space_group_name_H-M   'P 1'
#
loop_
_entity.id
_entity.type
_entity.pdbx_description
1 polymer ?
#
loop_
_entity_poly.entity_id
_entity_poly.type
_entity_poly.pdbx_seq_one_letter_code
_entity_poly.pdbx_strand_id
1 'polypeptide(L)'
;MSVLWSKLSEVIVSVLPITVIVVILNFTIASLDLSLILRFLIGAVFIIIGLSIFLLGVDIGITPIGRHMGKTIAKTNKLYMVIVAGLFLGFFISIAEPDLHILAGQVELVTSGNIPQFLIVIVVSIGIAVLLALGLVRIVYNIPLFKLLTILYSIVFILALFTSREFLAISFDASGATTGAMTVPFILALSVGISVLKKDSKASEKDSFGLVAIASVGAIVTVMLMNIFSPTDELQGGMEQEHNESDSLFGPFLSEAGHIIQEVFLALTPIIVIFLIFQKVSFKLSKSNFRKIITGLVFTFIGLVLFLIGVNAGFMELGTELGSSLAMLDNKAYIVIVGLILGIVTILAEPAVYVLTHQIEDVTSGYVKRRVVLTTLAIGVGIAVSLSMLRILIPELQLWHYLLPGYLLAIGLTYIAPKLFVGIAFDSGGVASGPMTATFILAFTQGAAGTMEGADVIVDGFGMIAMVALTPLITLQILGLIFKFKSKKEV
;
A
#
# COMPACT_ATOMS: atom_id res chain seq x y z
N MET A 1 22.67 -15.23 11.97
CA MET A 1 22.30 -13.89 12.48
C MET A 1 20.93 -14.00 13.13
N SER A 2 20.65 -13.27 14.22
CA SER A 2 19.32 -13.28 14.84
C SER A 2 18.28 -12.74 13.85
N VAL A 3 17.05 -13.28 13.84
CA VAL A 3 15.96 -12.87 12.91
C VAL A 3 15.67 -11.37 13.00
N LEU A 4 15.82 -10.79 14.21
CA LEU A 4 15.70 -9.35 14.43
C LEU A 4 16.78 -8.56 13.67
N TRP A 5 18.01 -9.06 13.63
CA TRP A 5 19.10 -8.38 12.93
C TRP A 5 18.89 -8.37 11.41
N SER A 6 18.35 -9.45 10.85
CA SER A 6 17.99 -9.46 9.43
C SER A 6 16.88 -8.45 9.12
N LYS A 7 15.84 -8.36 9.97
CA LYS A 7 14.76 -7.36 9.79
C LYS A 7 15.26 -5.94 9.96
N LEU A 8 16.11 -5.70 10.95
CA LEU A 8 16.74 -4.39 11.15
C LEU A 8 17.57 -3.97 9.95
N SER A 9 18.39 -4.88 9.41
CA SER A 9 19.18 -4.60 8.21
C SER A 9 18.30 -4.33 6.99
N GLU A 10 17.20 -5.07 6.83
CA GLU A 10 16.23 -4.87 5.75
C GLU A 10 15.63 -3.46 5.82
N VAL A 11 15.15 -3.05 7.00
CA VAL A 11 14.54 -1.73 7.21
C VAL A 11 15.55 -0.58 7.12
N ILE A 12 16.79 -0.75 7.59
CA ILE A 12 17.84 0.27 7.44
C ILE A 12 18.08 0.58 5.95
N VAL A 13 18.13 -0.46 5.11
CA VAL A 13 18.29 -0.30 3.66
C VAL A 13 17.08 0.41 3.04
N SER A 14 15.92 0.34 3.68
CA SER A 14 14.71 1.05 3.24
C SER A 14 14.70 2.54 3.62
N VAL A 15 14.95 2.84 4.88
CA VAL A 15 14.74 4.20 5.40
C VAL A 15 15.95 5.10 5.09
N LEU A 16 17.16 4.55 5.20
CA LEU A 16 18.40 5.32 5.09
C LEU A 16 18.58 6.04 3.74
N PRO A 17 18.30 5.43 2.57
CA PRO A 17 18.43 6.13 1.29
C PRO A 17 17.56 7.38 1.19
N ILE A 18 16.32 7.32 1.69
CA ILE A 18 15.40 8.46 1.72
C ILE A 18 15.93 9.52 2.70
N THR A 19 16.36 9.11 3.90
CA THR A 19 16.99 10.01 4.88
C THR A 19 18.21 10.74 4.31
N VAL A 20 19.09 10.04 3.61
CA VAL A 20 20.28 10.62 3.00
C VAL A 20 19.91 11.65 1.92
N ILE A 21 18.96 11.33 1.05
CA ILE A 21 18.51 12.25 0.00
C ILE A 21 17.90 13.51 0.60
N VAL A 22 17.05 13.36 1.60
CA VAL A 22 16.46 14.50 2.32
C VAL A 22 17.53 15.40 2.92
N VAL A 23 18.52 14.81 3.60
CA VAL A 23 19.62 15.58 4.20
C VAL A 23 20.43 16.31 3.12
N ILE A 24 20.70 15.67 1.97
CA ILE A 24 21.38 16.31 0.84
C ILE A 24 20.52 17.47 0.30
N LEU A 25 19.23 17.27 0.07
CA LEU A 25 18.31 18.29 -0.44
C LEU A 25 18.19 19.48 0.51
N ASN A 26 18.18 19.23 1.81
CA ASN A 26 18.19 20.29 2.82
C ASN A 26 19.39 21.23 2.68
N PHE A 27 20.60 20.66 2.59
CA PHE A 27 21.84 21.45 2.50
C PHE A 27 22.10 22.06 1.12
N THR A 28 21.33 21.69 0.09
CA THR A 28 21.60 22.12 -1.29
C THR A 28 20.49 22.99 -1.89
N ILE A 29 19.23 22.63 -1.68
CA ILE A 29 18.10 23.21 -2.40
C ILE A 29 17.05 23.81 -1.46
N ALA A 30 16.60 23.07 -0.45
CA ALA A 30 15.39 23.42 0.31
C ALA A 30 15.64 24.31 1.54
N SER A 31 16.83 24.26 2.17
CA SER A 31 17.17 25.06 3.36
C SER A 31 16.08 25.05 4.44
N LEU A 32 15.76 23.84 4.93
CA LEU A 32 14.72 23.58 5.92
C LEU A 32 15.16 23.98 7.34
N ASP A 33 14.19 24.23 8.21
CA ASP A 33 14.45 24.54 9.62
C ASP A 33 15.16 23.38 10.36
N LEU A 34 16.09 23.73 11.25
CA LEU A 34 16.89 22.74 11.98
C LEU A 34 16.04 21.86 12.90
N SER A 35 14.99 22.41 13.51
CA SER A 35 14.07 21.65 14.36
C SER A 35 13.39 20.54 13.55
N LEU A 36 12.92 20.88 12.35
CA LEU A 36 12.25 19.95 11.44
C LEU A 36 13.20 18.84 10.94
N ILE A 37 14.46 19.17 10.62
CA ILE A 37 15.48 18.15 10.30
C ILE A 37 15.75 17.22 11.48
N LEU A 38 15.88 17.77 12.70
CA LEU A 38 16.12 16.95 13.89
C LEU A 38 14.93 16.03 14.20
N ARG A 39 13.69 16.53 14.08
CA ARG A 39 12.46 15.73 14.20
C ARG A 39 12.45 14.62 13.15
N PHE A 40 12.77 14.93 11.89
CA PHE A 40 12.88 13.92 10.84
C PHE A 40 13.89 12.83 11.16
N LEU A 41 15.09 13.18 11.67
CA LEU A 41 16.11 12.20 12.04
C LEU A 41 15.68 11.31 13.22
N ILE A 42 15.01 11.89 14.23
CA ILE A 42 14.42 11.13 15.34
C ILE A 42 13.30 10.21 14.81
N GLY A 43 12.43 10.73 13.94
CA GLY A 43 11.39 9.98 13.25
C GLY A 43 11.95 8.82 12.42
N ALA A 44 13.04 9.03 11.70
CA ALA A 44 13.74 8.00 10.95
C ALA A 44 14.22 6.85 11.87
N VAL A 45 14.75 7.17 13.05
CA VAL A 45 15.15 6.16 14.05
C VAL A 45 13.91 5.39 14.55
N PHE A 46 12.81 6.09 14.83
CA PHE A 46 11.56 5.47 15.27
C PHE A 46 10.97 4.54 14.22
N ILE A 47 10.99 4.94 12.94
CA ILE A 47 10.56 4.11 11.81
C ILE A 47 11.47 2.89 11.68
N ILE A 48 12.80 3.05 11.75
CA ILE A 48 13.73 1.92 11.62
C ILE A 48 13.46 0.88 12.69
N ILE A 49 13.35 1.30 13.95
CA ILE A 49 13.09 0.40 15.09
C ILE A 49 11.67 -0.16 15.01
N GLY A 50 10.69 0.70 14.80
CA GLY A 50 9.25 0.37 14.77
C GLY A 50 8.91 -0.62 13.67
N LEU A 51 9.27 -0.32 12.42
CA LEU A 51 9.01 -1.19 11.28
C LEU A 51 9.73 -2.54 11.42
N SER A 52 10.94 -2.57 11.98
CA SER A 52 11.67 -3.83 12.23
C SER A 52 10.95 -4.73 13.23
N ILE A 53 10.49 -4.16 14.35
CA ILE A 53 9.74 -4.89 15.39
C ILE A 53 8.36 -5.30 14.85
N PHE A 54 7.71 -4.43 14.07
CA PHE A 54 6.42 -4.67 13.45
C PHE A 54 6.47 -5.85 12.47
N LEU A 55 7.40 -5.83 11.50
CA LEU A 55 7.56 -6.90 10.51
C LEU A 55 7.88 -8.23 11.19
N LEU A 56 8.71 -8.21 12.24
CA LEU A 56 8.97 -9.40 13.06
C LEU A 56 7.69 -9.91 13.75
N GLY A 57 6.88 -9.01 14.30
CA GLY A 57 5.60 -9.33 14.92
C GLY A 57 4.62 -9.93 13.92
N VAL A 58 4.52 -9.38 12.71
CA VAL A 58 3.68 -9.90 11.62
C VAL A 58 4.09 -11.33 11.24
N ASP A 59 5.39 -11.58 11.08
CA ASP A 59 5.92 -12.91 10.73
C ASP A 59 5.65 -13.97 11.81
N ILE A 60 5.72 -13.59 13.09
CA ILE A 60 5.52 -14.50 14.23
C ILE A 60 4.05 -14.65 14.64
N GLY A 61 3.25 -13.59 14.44
CA GLY A 61 1.87 -13.47 14.90
C GLY A 61 0.86 -13.60 13.77
N ILE A 62 0.73 -12.55 12.94
CA ILE A 62 -0.32 -12.39 11.94
C ILE A 62 -0.25 -13.44 10.83
N THR A 63 0.92 -13.70 10.26
CA THR A 63 1.10 -14.66 9.16
C THR A 63 0.70 -16.10 9.56
N PRO A 64 1.14 -16.64 10.73
CA PRO A 64 0.66 -17.92 11.21
C PRO A 64 -0.85 -17.99 11.44
N ILE A 65 -1.48 -16.91 11.93
CA ILE A 65 -2.95 -16.85 12.07
C ILE A 65 -3.60 -17.08 10.70
N GLY A 66 -3.17 -16.35 9.66
CA GLY A 66 -3.68 -16.51 8.30
C GLY A 66 -3.55 -17.94 7.75
N ARG A 67 -2.38 -18.57 7.92
CA ARG A 67 -2.14 -19.96 7.48
C ARG A 67 -3.05 -20.96 8.20
N HIS A 68 -3.17 -20.84 9.52
CA HIS A 68 -4.03 -21.74 10.31
C HIS A 68 -5.50 -21.56 9.96
N MET A 69 -5.94 -20.32 9.73
CA MET A 69 -7.30 -20.01 9.27
C MET A 69 -7.57 -20.59 7.90
N GLY A 70 -6.73 -20.31 6.90
CA GLY A 70 -6.89 -20.82 5.54
C GLY A 70 -7.00 -22.34 5.50
N LYS A 71 -6.09 -23.06 6.19
CA LYS A 71 -6.13 -24.53 6.27
C LYS A 71 -7.39 -25.05 6.96
N THR A 72 -7.89 -24.35 7.97
CA THR A 72 -9.08 -24.75 8.72
C THR A 72 -10.34 -24.55 7.88
N ILE A 73 -10.47 -23.38 7.25
CA ILE A 73 -11.57 -23.04 6.33
C ILE A 73 -11.59 -24.04 5.18
N ALA A 74 -10.42 -24.31 4.60
CA ALA A 74 -10.26 -25.28 3.52
C ALA A 74 -10.82 -26.66 3.89
N LYS A 75 -10.46 -27.18 5.07
CA LYS A 75 -10.92 -28.49 5.55
C LYS A 75 -12.45 -28.62 5.68
N THR A 76 -13.18 -27.52 5.85
CA THR A 76 -14.64 -27.59 5.98
C THR A 76 -15.34 -28.01 4.68
N ASN A 77 -14.67 -27.84 3.53
CA ASN A 77 -15.18 -28.13 2.18
C ASN A 77 -16.56 -27.50 1.87
N LYS A 78 -16.92 -26.42 2.58
CA LYS A 78 -18.22 -25.74 2.47
C LYS A 78 -18.01 -24.34 1.94
N LEU A 79 -18.58 -24.04 0.76
CA LEU A 79 -18.40 -22.74 0.11
C LEU A 79 -18.83 -21.57 0.99
N TYR A 80 -19.95 -21.68 1.70
CA TYR A 80 -20.43 -20.60 2.58
C TYR A 80 -19.43 -20.29 3.69
N MET A 81 -18.66 -21.27 4.19
CA MET A 81 -17.61 -21.02 5.19
C MET A 81 -16.44 -20.25 4.59
N VAL A 82 -16.09 -20.50 3.31
CA VAL A 82 -15.06 -19.73 2.59
C VAL A 82 -15.50 -18.28 2.41
N ILE A 83 -16.76 -18.06 2.02
CA ILE A 83 -17.32 -16.72 1.82
C ILE A 83 -17.38 -15.95 3.15
N VAL A 84 -17.99 -16.53 4.18
CA VAL A 84 -18.11 -15.91 5.50
C VAL A 84 -16.74 -15.60 6.08
N ALA A 85 -15.80 -16.55 5.99
CA ALA A 85 -14.44 -16.30 6.46
C ALA A 85 -13.72 -15.23 5.64
N GLY A 86 -13.87 -15.21 4.30
CA GLY A 86 -13.31 -14.17 3.45
C GLY A 86 -13.82 -12.78 3.81
N LEU A 87 -15.13 -12.64 4.06
CA LEU A 87 -15.75 -11.38 4.50
C LEU A 87 -15.16 -10.93 5.85
N PHE A 88 -15.24 -11.77 6.89
CA PHE A 88 -14.75 -11.40 8.22
C PHE A 88 -13.24 -11.13 8.21
N LEU A 89 -12.45 -11.98 7.57
CA LEU A 89 -11.00 -11.84 7.54
C LEU A 89 -10.55 -10.61 6.76
N GLY A 90 -11.14 -10.39 5.57
CA GLY A 90 -10.82 -9.24 4.73
C GLY A 90 -11.15 -7.92 5.43
N PHE A 91 -12.28 -7.86 6.15
CA PHE A 91 -12.66 -6.68 6.91
C PHE A 91 -11.63 -6.35 7.99
N PHE A 92 -11.31 -7.31 8.87
CA PHE A 92 -10.45 -7.03 10.02
C PHE A 92 -8.97 -6.90 9.68
N ILE A 93 -8.48 -7.59 8.64
CA ILE A 93 -7.09 -7.38 8.20
C ILE A 93 -6.92 -6.00 7.57
N SER A 94 -7.92 -5.53 6.80
CA SER A 94 -7.90 -4.20 6.21
C SER A 94 -7.96 -3.10 7.28
N ILE A 95 -8.77 -3.27 8.33
CA ILE A 95 -8.78 -2.35 9.48
C ILE A 95 -7.41 -2.31 10.17
N ALA A 96 -6.69 -3.42 10.21
CA ALA A 96 -5.38 -3.46 10.84
C ALA A 96 -4.25 -2.92 9.94
N GLU A 97 -4.54 -2.48 8.72
CA GLU A 97 -3.52 -2.00 7.77
C GLU A 97 -3.08 -0.56 8.11
N PRO A 98 -1.83 -0.34 8.52
CA PRO A 98 -1.35 1.00 8.88
C PRO A 98 -1.38 2.00 7.73
N ASP A 99 -1.08 1.56 6.52
CA ASP A 99 -1.01 2.45 5.35
C ASP A 99 -2.41 3.02 5.03
N LEU A 100 -3.47 2.24 5.24
CA LEU A 100 -4.86 2.70 5.13
C LEU A 100 -5.18 3.76 6.19
N HIS A 101 -4.71 3.57 7.41
CA HIS A 101 -4.89 4.52 8.50
C HIS A 101 -4.17 5.86 8.22
N ILE A 102 -2.93 5.81 7.71
CA ILE A 102 -2.18 6.99 7.27
C ILE A 102 -2.95 7.73 6.17
N LEU A 103 -3.37 7.04 5.11
CA LEU A 103 -4.15 7.65 4.03
C LEU A 103 -5.44 8.28 4.56
N ALA A 104 -6.18 7.55 5.39
CA ALA A 104 -7.44 8.03 5.94
C ALA A 104 -7.24 9.25 6.84
N GLY A 105 -6.15 9.33 7.60
CA GLY A 105 -5.79 10.50 8.39
C GLY A 105 -5.43 11.70 7.50
N GLN A 106 -4.74 11.46 6.39
CA GLN A 106 -4.49 12.49 5.38
C GLN A 106 -5.77 12.98 4.72
N VAL A 107 -6.73 12.08 4.43
CA VAL A 107 -8.04 12.47 3.91
C VAL A 107 -8.78 13.33 4.93
N GLU A 108 -8.78 12.96 6.21
CA GLU A 108 -9.40 13.76 7.27
C GLU A 108 -8.77 15.15 7.39
N LEU A 109 -7.44 15.22 7.38
CA LEU A 109 -6.70 16.48 7.48
C LEU A 109 -7.00 17.42 6.31
N VAL A 110 -6.86 16.94 5.07
CA VAL A 110 -7.04 17.81 3.89
C VAL A 110 -8.52 18.14 3.64
N THR A 111 -9.46 17.33 4.15
CA THR A 111 -10.90 17.65 4.09
C THR A 111 -11.41 18.44 5.30
N SER A 112 -10.52 18.93 6.17
CA SER A 112 -10.84 19.68 7.38
C SER A 112 -11.85 18.96 8.30
N GLY A 113 -11.73 17.63 8.40
CA GLY A 113 -12.60 16.79 9.24
C GLY A 113 -13.94 16.40 8.62
N ASN A 114 -14.27 16.87 7.40
CA ASN A 114 -15.53 16.52 6.73
C ASN A 114 -15.64 15.02 6.43
N ILE A 115 -14.51 14.37 6.17
CA ILE A 115 -14.43 12.93 6.00
C ILE A 115 -13.59 12.34 7.14
N PRO A 116 -14.21 11.80 8.19
CA PRO A 116 -13.47 11.20 9.30
C PRO A 116 -12.61 10.02 8.86
N GLN A 117 -11.40 9.89 9.42
CA GLN A 117 -10.47 8.80 9.14
C GLN A 117 -11.16 7.43 9.28
N PHE A 118 -11.90 7.23 10.36
CA PHE A 118 -12.55 5.95 10.65
C PHE A 118 -13.64 5.57 9.63
N LEU A 119 -14.28 6.57 8.99
CA LEU A 119 -15.25 6.33 7.93
C LEU A 119 -14.58 5.70 6.70
N ILE A 120 -13.46 6.27 6.26
CA ILE A 120 -12.66 5.74 5.14
C ILE A 120 -12.18 4.32 5.48
N VAL A 121 -11.62 4.12 6.67
CA VAL A 121 -11.14 2.80 7.11
C VAL A 121 -12.25 1.75 7.03
N ILE A 122 -13.46 2.05 7.53
CA ILE A 122 -14.60 1.11 7.47
C ILE A 122 -15.03 0.85 6.03
N VAL A 123 -15.27 1.90 5.25
CA VAL A 123 -15.81 1.79 3.88
C VAL A 123 -14.89 0.95 3.00
N VAL A 124 -13.60 1.25 3.05
CA VAL A 124 -12.56 0.53 2.32
C VAL A 124 -12.48 -0.94 2.78
N SER A 125 -12.54 -1.18 4.10
CA SER A 125 -12.50 -2.53 4.66
C SER A 125 -13.71 -3.38 4.27
N ILE A 126 -14.90 -2.79 4.11
CA ILE A 126 -16.08 -3.49 3.59
C ILE A 126 -15.85 -3.90 2.13
N GLY A 127 -15.30 -3.01 1.31
CA GLY A 127 -15.01 -3.31 -0.09
C GLY A 127 -14.02 -4.46 -0.25
N ILE A 128 -12.93 -4.41 0.51
CA ILE A 128 -11.91 -5.45 0.54
C ILE A 128 -12.49 -6.77 1.03
N ALA A 129 -13.31 -6.77 2.09
CA ALA A 129 -13.98 -7.97 2.58
C ALA A 129 -14.81 -8.67 1.48
N VAL A 130 -15.64 -7.90 0.76
CA VAL A 130 -16.52 -8.43 -0.28
C VAL A 130 -15.72 -8.98 -1.45
N LEU A 131 -14.74 -8.24 -1.96
CA LEU A 131 -13.97 -8.70 -3.12
C LEU A 131 -12.93 -9.77 -2.75
N LEU A 132 -12.41 -9.79 -1.52
CA LEU A 132 -11.61 -10.90 -1.03
C LEU A 132 -12.43 -12.19 -1.02
N ALA A 133 -13.66 -12.16 -0.50
CA ALA A 133 -14.55 -13.31 -0.55
C ALA A 133 -14.83 -13.76 -2.00
N LEU A 134 -15.08 -12.83 -2.92
CA LEU A 134 -15.23 -13.13 -4.35
C LEU A 134 -13.95 -13.76 -4.95
N GLY A 135 -12.78 -13.26 -4.57
CA GLY A 135 -11.49 -13.80 -5.00
C GLY A 135 -11.24 -15.22 -4.49
N LEU A 136 -11.65 -15.54 -3.26
CA LEU A 136 -11.61 -16.91 -2.74
C LEU A 136 -12.58 -17.83 -3.50
N VAL A 137 -13.79 -17.36 -3.80
CA VAL A 137 -14.76 -18.07 -4.65
C VAL A 137 -14.16 -18.34 -6.04
N ARG A 138 -13.46 -17.36 -6.61
CA ARG A 138 -12.74 -17.49 -7.88
C ARG A 138 -11.69 -18.61 -7.85
N ILE A 139 -10.94 -18.75 -6.74
CA ILE A 139 -9.98 -19.85 -6.57
C ILE A 139 -10.70 -21.21 -6.55
N VAL A 140 -11.78 -21.32 -5.79
CA VAL A 140 -12.57 -22.55 -5.65
C VAL A 140 -13.17 -22.99 -7.00
N TYR A 141 -13.75 -22.07 -7.76
CA TYR A 141 -14.39 -22.36 -9.06
C TYR A 141 -13.46 -22.27 -10.28
N ASN A 142 -12.17 -22.00 -10.08
CA ASN A 142 -11.17 -21.88 -11.16
C ASN A 142 -11.53 -20.82 -12.22
N ILE A 143 -12.12 -19.70 -11.80
CA ILE A 143 -12.46 -18.60 -12.72
C ILE A 143 -11.15 -17.91 -13.16
N PRO A 144 -10.92 -17.67 -14.46
CA PRO A 144 -9.70 -17.02 -14.92
C PRO A 144 -9.58 -15.57 -14.39
N LEU A 145 -8.44 -15.23 -13.78
CA LEU A 145 -8.18 -13.91 -13.18
C LEU A 145 -8.46 -12.75 -14.16
N PHE A 146 -7.96 -12.83 -15.40
CA PHE A 146 -8.12 -11.76 -16.38
C PHE A 146 -9.60 -11.45 -16.69
N LYS A 147 -10.48 -12.46 -16.74
CA LYS A 147 -11.92 -12.24 -16.98
C LYS A 147 -12.55 -11.47 -15.83
N LEU A 148 -12.21 -11.86 -14.60
CA LEU A 148 -12.72 -11.22 -13.40
C LEU A 148 -12.22 -9.78 -13.29
N LEU A 149 -10.92 -9.53 -13.53
CA LEU A 149 -10.35 -8.19 -13.54
C LEU A 149 -11.02 -7.30 -14.60
N THR A 150 -11.24 -7.79 -15.83
CA THR A 150 -11.95 -7.02 -16.86
C THR A 150 -13.34 -6.61 -16.40
N ILE A 151 -14.11 -7.51 -15.79
CA ILE A 151 -15.45 -7.21 -15.27
C ILE A 151 -15.36 -6.16 -14.15
N LEU A 152 -14.48 -6.37 -13.17
CA LEU A 152 -14.34 -5.49 -12.02
C LEU A 152 -13.89 -4.08 -12.42
N TYR A 153 -12.89 -3.95 -13.30
CA TYR A 153 -12.46 -2.64 -13.77
C TYR A 153 -13.46 -1.99 -14.73
N SER A 154 -14.28 -2.78 -15.46
CA SER A 154 -15.40 -2.21 -16.21
C SER A 154 -16.43 -1.55 -15.28
N ILE A 155 -16.70 -2.17 -14.12
CA ILE A 155 -17.54 -1.57 -13.07
C ILE A 155 -16.90 -0.29 -12.55
N VAL A 156 -15.59 -0.31 -12.23
CA VAL A 156 -14.85 0.89 -11.81
C VAL A 156 -14.97 2.01 -12.84
N PHE A 157 -14.76 1.73 -14.12
CA PHE A 157 -14.87 2.75 -15.17
C PHE A 157 -16.29 3.31 -15.32
N ILE A 158 -17.31 2.50 -15.13
CA ILE A 158 -18.70 2.97 -15.15
C ILE A 158 -18.97 3.87 -13.94
N LEU A 159 -18.56 3.45 -12.74
CA LEU A 159 -18.73 4.25 -11.51
C LEU A 159 -17.93 5.55 -11.57
N ALA A 160 -16.75 5.54 -12.18
CA ALA A 160 -15.90 6.70 -12.34
C ALA A 160 -16.58 7.85 -13.11
N LEU A 161 -17.51 7.55 -14.03
CA LEU A 161 -18.29 8.58 -14.74
C LEU A 161 -19.25 9.35 -13.82
N PHE A 162 -19.58 8.78 -12.67
CA PHE A 162 -20.50 9.36 -11.68
C PHE A 162 -19.79 9.80 -10.40
N THR A 163 -18.46 9.68 -10.35
CA THR A 163 -17.65 10.02 -9.18
C THR A 163 -16.95 11.36 -9.40
N SER A 164 -16.94 12.18 -8.35
CA SER A 164 -16.18 13.45 -8.31
C SER A 164 -14.66 13.23 -8.37
N ARG A 165 -13.90 14.27 -8.73
CA ARG A 165 -12.45 14.13 -9.02
C ARG A 165 -11.63 13.81 -7.77
N GLU A 166 -12.05 14.38 -6.65
CA GLU A 166 -11.50 14.20 -5.32
C GLU A 166 -11.61 12.73 -4.90
N PHE A 167 -12.81 12.15 -5.05
CA PHE A 167 -13.04 10.75 -4.70
C PHE A 167 -12.46 9.78 -5.72
N LEU A 168 -12.30 10.17 -6.99
CA LEU A 168 -11.48 9.40 -7.92
C LEU A 168 -10.04 9.27 -7.40
N ALA A 169 -9.42 10.36 -6.96
CA ALA A 169 -8.06 10.32 -6.41
C ALA A 169 -7.98 9.48 -5.11
N ILE A 170 -8.86 9.75 -4.14
CA ILE A 170 -8.90 9.03 -2.86
C ILE A 170 -9.18 7.54 -3.05
N SER A 171 -10.10 7.16 -3.96
CA SER A 171 -10.48 5.77 -4.17
C SER A 171 -9.34 4.90 -4.71
N PHE A 172 -8.58 5.42 -5.68
CA PHE A 172 -7.44 4.68 -6.23
C PHE A 172 -6.22 4.69 -5.27
N ASP A 173 -6.02 5.77 -4.50
CA ASP A 173 -5.00 5.78 -3.47
C ASP A 173 -5.32 4.79 -2.34
N ALA A 174 -6.58 4.67 -1.92
CA ALA A 174 -7.04 3.70 -0.93
C ALA A 174 -6.76 2.25 -1.36
N SER A 175 -6.88 1.96 -2.66
CA SER A 175 -6.49 0.67 -3.22
C SER A 175 -5.01 0.36 -3.06
N GLY A 176 -4.12 1.35 -3.18
CA GLY A 176 -2.68 1.17 -2.97
C GLY A 176 -2.26 1.19 -1.50
N ALA A 177 -3.02 1.88 -0.64
CA ALA A 177 -2.78 1.94 0.81
C ALA A 177 -3.25 0.67 1.55
N THR A 178 -3.98 -0.23 0.90
CA THR A 178 -4.51 -1.45 1.51
C THR A 178 -3.68 -2.70 1.22
N THR A 179 -2.55 -2.51 0.54
CA THR A 179 -1.65 -3.59 0.09
C THR A 179 -0.30 -3.54 0.80
N GLY A 180 -0.27 -2.93 1.99
CA GLY A 180 0.92 -2.78 2.79
C GLY A 180 1.39 -4.08 3.44
N ALA A 181 2.34 -3.92 4.36
CA ALA A 181 3.16 -4.99 4.91
C ALA A 181 2.39 -6.06 5.72
N MET A 182 1.13 -5.79 6.11
CA MET A 182 0.31 -6.75 6.84
C MET A 182 -0.65 -7.53 5.94
N THR A 183 -1.42 -6.81 5.12
CA THR A 183 -2.53 -7.37 4.34
C THR A 183 -2.05 -8.32 3.24
N VAL A 184 -0.98 -7.98 2.52
CA VAL A 184 -0.48 -8.83 1.42
C VAL A 184 0.03 -10.18 1.91
N PRO A 185 0.96 -10.28 2.89
CA PRO A 185 1.39 -11.58 3.42
C PRO A 185 0.24 -12.41 3.97
N PHE A 186 -0.75 -11.77 4.59
CA PHE A 186 -1.92 -12.46 5.13
C PHE A 186 -2.83 -13.02 4.02
N ILE A 187 -3.19 -12.20 3.02
CA ILE A 187 -4.03 -12.61 1.88
C ILE A 187 -3.34 -13.73 1.09
N LEU A 188 -2.03 -13.64 0.86
CA LEU A 188 -1.25 -14.69 0.20
C LEU A 188 -1.16 -15.96 1.05
N ALA A 189 -0.96 -15.84 2.37
CA ALA A 189 -0.97 -17.00 3.26
C ALA A 189 -2.35 -17.69 3.30
N LEU A 190 -3.43 -16.91 3.22
CA LEU A 190 -4.80 -17.39 3.13
C LEU A 190 -5.07 -18.09 1.78
N SER A 191 -4.63 -17.48 0.67
CA SER A 191 -4.80 -18.04 -0.68
C SER A 191 -4.08 -19.39 -0.82
N VAL A 192 -2.85 -19.48 -0.32
CA VAL A 192 -2.07 -20.73 -0.27
C VAL A 192 -2.76 -21.77 0.62
N GLY A 193 -3.32 -21.37 1.76
CA GLY A 193 -4.07 -22.27 2.63
C GLY A 193 -5.30 -22.89 1.97
N ILE A 194 -5.94 -22.16 1.05
CA ILE A 194 -7.15 -22.58 0.33
C ILE A 194 -6.82 -23.32 -0.96
N SER A 195 -5.73 -22.95 -1.67
CA SER A 195 -5.34 -23.57 -2.93
C SER A 195 -4.92 -25.04 -2.77
N VAL A 196 -4.47 -25.45 -1.59
CA VAL A 196 -4.17 -26.85 -1.21
C VAL A 196 -5.38 -27.79 -1.35
N LEU A 197 -6.61 -27.26 -1.46
CA LEU A 197 -7.79 -28.08 -1.79
C LEU A 197 -7.79 -28.63 -3.21
N LYS A 198 -6.95 -28.12 -4.11
CA LYS A 198 -6.84 -28.61 -5.48
C LYS A 198 -5.87 -29.79 -5.58
N LYS A 199 -6.28 -30.81 -6.32
CA LYS A 199 -5.46 -32.00 -6.63
C LYS A 199 -4.38 -31.75 -7.70
N ASP A 200 -4.40 -30.59 -8.37
CA ASP A 200 -3.60 -30.31 -9.57
C ASP A 200 -2.52 -29.25 -9.28
N SER A 201 -1.26 -29.66 -9.21
CA SER A 201 -0.14 -28.87 -8.68
C SER A 201 0.23 -27.65 -9.53
N LYS A 202 0.14 -27.76 -10.86
CA LYS A 202 0.44 -26.64 -11.79
C LYS A 202 -0.62 -25.54 -11.80
N ALA A 203 -1.87 -25.85 -11.44
CA ALA A 203 -2.93 -24.85 -11.27
C ALA A 203 -2.77 -24.10 -9.93
N SER A 204 -2.21 -24.76 -8.91
CA SER A 204 -2.06 -24.22 -7.56
C SER A 204 -1.13 -23.00 -7.48
N GLU A 205 -0.02 -23.00 -8.22
CA GLU A 205 0.92 -21.86 -8.24
C GLU A 205 0.33 -20.63 -8.94
N LYS A 206 -0.32 -20.84 -10.10
CA LYS A 206 -0.97 -19.77 -10.87
C LYS A 206 -2.12 -19.11 -10.11
N ASP A 207 -2.86 -19.88 -9.31
CA ASP A 207 -4.01 -19.38 -8.56
C ASP A 207 -3.63 -18.76 -7.21
N SER A 208 -2.37 -18.84 -6.80
CA SER A 208 -1.89 -18.23 -5.56
C SER A 208 -1.76 -16.70 -5.68
N PHE A 209 -1.61 -16.19 -6.92
CA PHE A 209 -1.51 -14.77 -7.26
C PHE A 209 -2.84 -14.19 -7.78
N GLY A 210 -3.01 -12.88 -7.64
CA GLY A 210 -4.16 -12.09 -8.12
C GLY A 210 -5.28 -11.93 -7.09
N LEU A 211 -5.14 -12.48 -5.89
CA LEU A 211 -6.15 -12.31 -4.83
C LEU A 211 -6.10 -10.90 -4.25
N VAL A 212 -4.89 -10.36 -4.07
CA VAL A 212 -4.67 -8.97 -3.63
C VAL A 212 -5.28 -8.03 -4.66
N ALA A 213 -4.97 -8.24 -5.95
CA ALA A 213 -5.54 -7.46 -7.04
C ALA A 213 -7.07 -7.36 -7.04
N ILE A 214 -7.76 -8.48 -6.77
CA ILE A 214 -9.23 -8.50 -6.70
C ILE A 214 -9.70 -7.72 -5.47
N ALA A 215 -9.08 -7.96 -4.31
CA ALA A 215 -9.44 -7.29 -3.06
C ALA A 215 -9.30 -5.76 -3.15
N SER A 216 -8.21 -5.28 -3.75
CA SER A 216 -7.90 -3.86 -3.92
C SER A 216 -8.95 -3.11 -4.76
N VAL A 217 -9.56 -3.76 -5.77
CA VAL A 217 -10.69 -3.14 -6.50
C VAL A 217 -11.89 -2.86 -5.58
N GLY A 218 -12.01 -3.59 -4.47
CA GLY A 218 -13.07 -3.40 -3.49
C GLY A 218 -12.94 -2.05 -2.80
N ALA A 219 -11.72 -1.63 -2.47
CA ALA A 219 -11.42 -0.31 -1.94
C ALA A 219 -11.87 0.79 -2.92
N ILE A 220 -11.50 0.65 -4.20
CA ILE A 220 -11.88 1.62 -5.25
C ILE A 220 -13.40 1.75 -5.34
N VAL A 221 -14.09 0.63 -5.53
CA VAL A 221 -15.54 0.60 -5.74
C VAL A 221 -16.28 1.19 -4.54
N THR A 222 -15.90 0.84 -3.32
CA THR A 222 -16.63 1.30 -2.13
C THR A 222 -16.43 2.78 -1.83
N VAL A 223 -15.24 3.34 -2.05
CA VAL A 223 -15.02 4.78 -1.93
C VAL A 223 -15.78 5.56 -3.01
N MET A 224 -15.81 5.05 -4.25
CA MET A 224 -16.64 5.65 -5.31
C MET A 224 -18.13 5.61 -4.96
N LEU A 225 -18.62 4.47 -4.46
CA LEU A 225 -20.01 4.32 -4.02
C LEU A 225 -20.34 5.26 -2.85
N MET A 226 -19.41 5.44 -1.91
CA MET A 226 -19.59 6.39 -0.81
C MET A 226 -19.84 7.81 -1.34
N ASN A 227 -19.08 8.27 -2.35
CA ASN A 227 -19.31 9.56 -2.98
C ASN A 227 -20.66 9.63 -3.72
N ILE A 228 -21.02 8.57 -4.46
CA ILE A 228 -22.27 8.54 -5.23
C ILE A 228 -23.50 8.58 -4.32
N PHE A 229 -23.46 7.89 -3.17
CA PHE A 229 -24.59 7.85 -2.23
C PHE A 229 -24.62 9.01 -1.24
N SER A 230 -23.46 9.58 -0.93
CA SER A 230 -23.31 10.75 -0.09
C SER A 230 -22.49 11.81 -0.83
N PRO A 231 -23.09 12.52 -1.80
CA PRO A 231 -22.40 13.60 -2.49
C PRO A 231 -22.05 14.66 -1.45
N THR A 232 -20.76 14.85 -1.20
CA THR A 232 -20.26 16.04 -0.53
C THR A 232 -20.20 17.15 -1.56
N ASP A 233 -20.67 18.35 -1.21
CA ASP A 233 -20.39 19.56 -2.00
C ASP A 233 -18.87 19.74 -2.16
N GLU A 234 -18.43 20.55 -3.13
CA GLU A 234 -17.00 20.82 -3.40
C GLU A 234 -16.24 20.98 -2.08
N LEU A 235 -15.38 20.01 -1.78
CA LEU A 235 -14.62 19.97 -0.54
C LEU A 235 -13.63 21.12 -0.58
N GLN A 236 -13.99 22.26 0.01
CA GLN A 236 -13.06 23.37 0.23
C GLN A 236 -12.24 23.02 1.46
N GLY A 237 -11.08 22.41 1.23
CA GLY A 237 -10.14 22.06 2.28
C GLY A 237 -8.74 22.51 1.88
N GLY A 238 -8.08 23.22 2.79
CA GLY A 238 -6.67 23.59 2.68
C GLY A 238 -5.86 22.87 3.75
N MET A 239 -4.55 22.78 3.56
CA MET A 239 -3.65 22.44 4.66
C MET A 239 -3.49 23.68 5.55
N GLU A 240 -4.52 24.01 6.33
CA GLU A 240 -4.35 24.90 7.48
C GLU A 240 -3.64 24.08 8.56
N GLN A 241 -2.32 23.98 8.46
CA GLN A 241 -1.52 23.59 9.60
C GLN A 241 -1.60 24.73 10.62
N GLU A 242 -2.35 24.52 11.71
CA GLU A 242 -1.99 25.16 12.97
C GLU A 242 -0.55 24.73 13.28
N HIS A 243 0.41 25.51 12.80
CA HIS A 243 1.77 25.48 13.28
C HIS A 243 1.69 25.87 14.75
N ASN A 244 1.44 24.89 15.60
CA ASN A 244 1.89 24.97 16.96
C ASN A 244 3.40 25.02 16.86
N GLU A 245 3.95 26.24 16.80
CA GLU A 245 5.35 26.58 17.03
C GLU A 245 5.74 26.13 18.44
N SER A 246 5.70 24.82 18.70
CA SER A 246 6.43 24.28 19.80
C SER A 246 7.87 24.20 19.30
N ASP A 247 8.75 25.02 19.87
CA ASP A 247 10.21 24.88 19.74
C ASP A 247 10.72 23.51 20.27
N SER A 248 9.82 22.69 20.82
CA SER A 248 10.17 21.41 21.40
C SER A 248 10.44 20.37 20.32
N LEU A 249 11.59 19.70 20.44
CA LEU A 249 11.98 18.60 19.54
C LEU A 249 11.12 17.35 19.74
N PHE A 250 10.68 17.08 20.98
CA PHE A 250 9.92 15.88 21.32
C PHE A 250 8.42 16.10 21.49
N GLY A 251 7.93 17.35 21.55
CA GLY A 251 6.52 17.65 21.77
C GLY A 251 5.59 16.94 20.78
N PRO A 252 5.82 17.05 19.46
CA PRO A 252 5.00 16.36 18.46
C PRO A 252 4.94 14.84 18.65
N PHE A 253 6.04 14.22 19.07
CA PHE A 253 6.09 12.77 19.31
C PHE A 253 5.22 12.36 20.50
N LEU A 254 5.19 13.17 21.56
CA LEU A 254 4.38 12.89 22.74
C LEU A 254 2.89 13.19 22.52
N SER A 255 2.55 14.23 21.75
CA SER A 255 1.16 14.55 21.43
C SER A 255 0.52 13.46 20.58
N GLU A 256 1.24 12.98 19.56
CA GLU A 256 0.75 11.92 18.68
C GLU A 256 0.65 10.55 19.36
N ALA A 257 1.50 10.29 20.37
CA ALA A 257 1.59 8.97 21.01
C ALA A 257 0.25 8.49 21.59
N GLY A 258 -0.53 9.37 22.23
CA GLY A 258 -1.79 8.99 22.87
C GLY A 258 -2.84 8.51 21.87
N HIS A 259 -3.05 9.28 20.80
CA HIS A 259 -3.99 8.95 19.74
C HIS A 259 -3.56 7.67 19.01
N ILE A 260 -2.30 7.59 18.58
CA ILE A 260 -1.77 6.44 17.83
C ILE A 260 -1.86 5.15 18.65
N ILE A 261 -1.61 5.18 19.95
CA ILE A 261 -1.76 4.01 20.82
C ILE A 261 -3.21 3.51 20.81
N GLN A 262 -4.19 4.41 20.92
CA GLN A 262 -5.61 4.04 20.91
C GLN A 262 -6.03 3.48 19.55
N GLU A 263 -5.61 4.13 18.48
CA GLU A 263 -5.87 3.73 17.11
C GLU A 263 -5.33 2.32 16.82
N VAL A 264 -4.04 2.09 17.09
CA VAL A 264 -3.40 0.77 16.91
C VAL A 264 -4.04 -0.30 17.80
N PHE A 265 -4.43 0.06 19.03
CA PHE A 265 -5.12 -0.86 19.93
C PHE A 265 -6.48 -1.29 19.35
N LEU A 266 -7.29 -0.33 18.88
CA LEU A 266 -8.58 -0.59 18.26
C LEU A 266 -8.44 -1.39 16.96
N ALA A 267 -7.40 -1.10 16.16
CA ALA A 267 -7.15 -1.78 14.91
C ALA A 267 -6.74 -3.27 15.09
N LEU A 268 -5.89 -3.58 16.08
CA LEU A 268 -5.43 -4.94 16.33
C LEU A 268 -6.39 -5.79 17.19
N THR A 269 -7.22 -5.16 18.02
CA THR A 269 -8.15 -5.85 18.93
C THR A 269 -9.02 -6.90 18.21
N PRO A 270 -9.68 -6.61 17.07
CA PRO A 270 -10.51 -7.59 16.40
C PRO A 270 -9.77 -8.84 15.95
N ILE A 271 -8.53 -8.69 15.45
CA ILE A 271 -7.68 -9.82 15.04
C ILE A 271 -7.35 -10.68 16.26
N ILE A 272 -7.00 -10.06 17.39
CA ILE A 272 -6.71 -10.77 18.64
C ILE A 272 -7.96 -11.55 19.10
N VAL A 273 -9.13 -10.93 19.10
CA VAL A 273 -10.40 -11.55 19.49
C VAL A 273 -10.69 -12.76 18.61
N ILE A 274 -10.58 -12.62 17.29
CA ILE A 274 -10.79 -13.72 16.34
C ILE A 274 -9.81 -14.86 16.61
N PHE A 275 -8.53 -14.54 16.76
CA PHE A 275 -7.52 -15.54 17.07
C PHE A 275 -7.86 -16.32 18.35
N LEU A 276 -8.26 -15.64 19.42
CA LEU A 276 -8.63 -16.28 20.68
C LEU A 276 -9.87 -17.19 20.53
N ILE A 277 -10.88 -16.75 19.77
CA ILE A 277 -12.07 -17.55 19.45
C ILE A 277 -11.68 -18.81 18.68
N PHE A 278 -10.94 -18.67 17.57
CA PHE A 278 -10.54 -19.81 16.75
C PHE A 278 -9.54 -20.73 17.45
N GLN A 279 -8.67 -20.19 18.31
CA GLN A 279 -7.78 -21.00 19.13
C GLN A 279 -8.57 -21.93 20.05
N LYS A 280 -9.64 -21.41 20.68
CA LYS A 280 -10.51 -22.19 21.59
C LYS A 280 -11.38 -23.20 20.84
N VAL A 281 -11.94 -22.81 19.70
CA VAL A 281 -12.92 -23.62 18.95
C VAL A 281 -12.26 -24.61 17.99
N SER A 282 -11.22 -24.19 17.27
CA SER A 282 -10.75 -24.90 16.07
C SER A 282 -9.25 -25.24 16.05
N PHE A 283 -8.35 -24.25 16.20
CA PHE A 283 -6.92 -24.49 15.97
C PHE A 283 -6.30 -25.43 17.00
N LYS A 284 -6.73 -25.33 18.27
CA LYS A 284 -6.19 -26.12 19.40
C LYS A 284 -4.66 -26.16 19.41
N LEU A 285 -4.02 -25.01 19.20
CA LEU A 285 -2.56 -24.93 19.09
C LEU A 285 -1.88 -25.34 20.41
N SER A 286 -0.68 -25.91 20.31
CA SER A 286 0.17 -26.18 21.47
C SER A 286 0.46 -24.89 22.25
N LYS A 287 0.68 -25.00 23.57
CA LYS A 287 1.00 -23.85 24.44
C LYS A 287 2.19 -23.03 23.91
N SER A 288 3.16 -23.69 23.28
CA SER A 288 4.33 -23.04 22.67
C SER A 288 3.93 -22.18 21.47
N ASN A 289 3.14 -22.73 20.54
CA ASN A 289 2.70 -21.99 19.34
C ASN A 289 1.74 -20.86 19.71
N PHE A 290 0.85 -21.07 20.67
CA PHE A 290 -0.03 -20.02 21.19
C PHE A 290 0.78 -18.85 21.77
N ARG A 291 1.75 -19.13 22.65
CA ARG A 291 2.63 -18.09 23.22
C ARG A 291 3.41 -17.34 22.16
N LYS A 292 3.94 -18.05 21.15
CA LYS A 292 4.63 -17.41 20.01
C LYS A 292 3.73 -16.41 19.30
N ILE A 293 2.50 -16.80 18.94
CA ILE A 293 1.56 -15.91 18.25
C ILE A 293 1.22 -14.69 19.11
N ILE A 294 0.94 -14.88 20.40
CA ILE A 294 0.66 -13.76 21.32
C ILE A 294 1.87 -12.82 21.45
N THR A 295 3.09 -13.35 21.58
CA THR A 295 4.30 -12.52 21.57
C THR A 295 4.47 -11.78 20.25
N GLY A 296 4.16 -12.42 19.11
CA GLY A 296 4.14 -11.79 17.80
C GLY A 296 3.16 -10.62 17.74
N LEU A 297 1.93 -10.80 18.24
CA LEU A 297 0.90 -9.74 18.31
C LEU A 297 1.34 -8.56 19.19
N VAL A 298 2.03 -8.81 20.31
CA VAL A 298 2.60 -7.75 21.16
C VAL A 298 3.69 -6.98 20.42
N PHE A 299 4.56 -7.67 19.68
CA PHE A 299 5.56 -7.00 18.83
C PHE A 299 4.93 -6.23 17.68
N THR A 300 3.88 -6.75 17.05
CA THR A 300 3.10 -6.00 16.04
C THR A 300 2.57 -4.71 16.64
N PHE A 301 1.94 -4.76 17.83
CA PHE A 301 1.44 -3.58 18.51
C PHE A 301 2.53 -2.54 18.80
N ILE A 302 3.62 -2.95 19.48
CA ILE A 302 4.71 -2.05 19.86
C ILE A 302 5.39 -1.46 18.63
N GLY A 303 5.69 -2.30 17.64
CA GLY A 303 6.35 -1.87 16.41
C GLY A 303 5.50 -0.91 15.60
N LEU A 304 4.18 -1.16 15.50
CA LEU A 304 3.26 -0.30 14.77
C LEU A 304 3.09 1.07 15.44
N VAL A 305 2.98 1.12 16.76
CA VAL A 305 2.94 2.40 17.50
C VAL A 305 4.21 3.22 17.25
N LEU A 306 5.39 2.61 17.40
CA LEU A 306 6.67 3.31 17.15
C LEU A 306 6.80 3.80 15.71
N PHE A 307 6.40 2.95 14.76
CA PHE A 307 6.40 3.28 13.33
C PHE A 307 5.49 4.47 13.04
N LEU A 308 4.22 4.42 13.45
CA LEU A 308 3.26 5.49 13.19
C LEU A 308 3.63 6.79 13.89
N ILE A 309 4.18 6.75 15.11
CA ILE A 309 4.69 7.95 15.78
C ILE A 309 5.82 8.58 14.97
N GLY A 310 6.79 7.78 14.51
CA GLY A 310 7.92 8.30 13.71
C GLY A 310 7.48 8.87 12.35
N VAL A 311 6.44 8.28 11.75
CA VAL A 311 5.82 8.74 10.51
C VAL A 311 5.12 10.08 10.71
N ASN A 312 4.17 10.15 11.64
CA ASN A 312 3.30 11.32 11.81
C ASN A 312 4.04 12.52 12.39
N ALA A 313 4.93 12.31 13.38
CA ALA A 313 5.60 13.40 14.10
C ALA A 313 6.93 13.85 13.48
N GLY A 314 7.35 13.30 12.34
CA GLY A 314 8.62 13.69 11.72
C GLY A 314 8.71 13.46 10.22
N PHE A 315 8.35 12.27 9.75
CA PHE A 315 8.56 11.92 8.34
C PHE A 315 7.58 12.64 7.40
N MET A 316 6.29 12.72 7.74
CA MET A 316 5.29 13.42 6.91
C MET A 316 5.40 14.94 7.01
N GLU A 317 5.68 15.49 8.20
CA GLU A 317 5.89 16.94 8.39
C GLU A 317 7.03 17.42 7.47
N LEU A 318 8.18 16.73 7.49
CA LEU A 318 9.28 17.06 6.60
C LEU A 318 8.94 16.84 5.13
N GLY A 319 8.24 15.75 4.79
CA GLY A 319 7.82 15.49 3.41
C GLY A 319 7.02 16.66 2.84
N THR A 320 6.02 17.12 3.60
CA THR A 320 5.16 18.26 3.25
C THR A 320 5.97 19.54 3.08
N GLU A 321 6.86 19.85 4.01
CA GLU A 321 7.68 21.06 3.91
C GLU A 321 8.63 20.99 2.70
N LEU A 322 9.31 19.85 2.49
CA LEU A 322 10.19 19.66 1.34
C LEU A 322 9.44 19.81 0.00
N GLY A 323 8.22 19.28 -0.08
CA GLY A 323 7.35 19.44 -1.26
C GLY A 323 7.00 20.91 -1.51
N SER A 324 6.63 21.61 -0.44
CA SER A 324 6.29 23.04 -0.45
C SER A 324 7.49 23.89 -0.88
N SER A 325 8.65 23.72 -0.24
CA SER A 325 9.86 24.50 -0.56
C SER A 325 10.30 24.30 -2.02
N LEU A 326 10.24 23.07 -2.54
CA LEU A 326 10.59 22.80 -3.95
C LEU A 326 9.55 23.36 -4.93
N ALA A 327 8.26 23.39 -4.54
CA ALA A 327 7.20 23.98 -5.33
C ALA A 327 7.33 25.51 -5.43
N MET A 328 7.88 26.18 -4.41
CA MET A 328 8.13 27.64 -4.42
C MET A 328 9.27 28.07 -5.34
N LEU A 329 10.19 27.17 -5.70
CA LEU A 329 11.32 27.53 -6.56
C LEU A 329 10.84 28.01 -7.94
N ASP A 330 11.55 28.99 -8.51
CA ASP A 330 11.25 29.51 -9.86
C ASP A 330 11.38 28.41 -10.92
N ASN A 331 12.43 27.58 -10.81
CA ASN A 331 12.67 26.49 -11.75
C ASN A 331 11.92 25.22 -11.32
N LYS A 332 10.73 25.02 -11.90
CA LYS A 332 9.86 23.86 -11.65
C LYS A 332 10.46 22.51 -12.09
N ALA A 333 11.60 22.48 -12.79
CA ALA A 333 12.29 21.23 -13.09
C ALA A 333 12.80 20.52 -11.82
N TYR A 334 13.13 21.26 -10.75
CA TYR A 334 13.65 20.67 -9.52
C TYR A 334 12.67 19.71 -8.87
N ILE A 335 11.40 20.12 -8.70
CA ILE A 335 10.39 19.26 -8.09
C ILE A 335 10.13 17.99 -8.91
N VAL A 336 10.14 18.09 -10.25
CA VAL A 336 9.94 16.96 -11.16
C VAL A 336 11.11 15.96 -11.09
N ILE A 337 12.35 16.44 -11.06
CA ILE A 337 13.57 15.62 -10.97
C ILE A 337 13.69 14.99 -9.59
N VAL A 338 13.43 15.77 -8.53
CA VAL A 338 13.45 15.25 -7.16
C VAL A 338 12.37 14.19 -6.99
N GLY A 339 11.14 14.43 -7.48
CA GLY A 339 10.08 13.43 -7.50
C GLY A 339 10.49 12.13 -8.22
N LEU A 340 11.18 12.24 -9.36
CA LEU A 340 11.72 11.08 -10.08
C LEU A 340 12.73 10.29 -9.24
N ILE A 341 13.69 10.98 -8.60
CA ILE A 341 14.72 10.37 -7.76
C ILE A 341 14.07 9.71 -6.54
N LEU A 342 13.17 10.40 -5.85
CA LEU A 342 12.45 9.87 -4.69
C LEU A 342 11.62 8.64 -5.07
N GLY A 343 10.93 8.64 -6.21
CA GLY A 343 10.18 7.47 -6.69
C GLY A 343 11.08 6.26 -6.98
N ILE A 344 12.21 6.46 -7.66
CA ILE A 344 13.20 5.39 -7.89
C ILE A 344 13.70 4.83 -6.56
N VAL A 345 14.12 5.71 -5.67
CA VAL A 345 14.78 5.32 -4.42
C VAL A 345 13.80 4.65 -3.48
N THR A 346 12.53 5.06 -3.47
CA THR A 346 11.49 4.43 -2.67
C THR A 346 11.29 2.96 -3.04
N ILE A 347 11.32 2.61 -4.33
CA ILE A 347 11.25 1.21 -4.77
C ILE A 347 12.52 0.43 -4.47
N LEU A 348 13.69 1.05 -4.60
CA LEU A 348 14.95 0.42 -4.19
C LEU A 348 15.05 0.25 -2.67
N ALA A 349 14.28 1.03 -1.92
CA ALA A 349 14.18 0.95 -0.47
C ALA A 349 13.14 -0.07 -0.02
N GLU A 350 12.05 -0.30 -0.76
CA GLU A 350 10.88 -1.06 -0.29
C GLU A 350 11.16 -2.57 -0.08
N PRO A 351 11.12 -3.08 1.17
CA PRO A 351 11.33 -4.51 1.47
C PRO A 351 10.39 -5.45 0.72
N ALA A 352 9.11 -5.07 0.61
CA ALA A 352 8.11 -5.91 -0.02
C ALA A 352 8.41 -6.14 -1.51
N VAL A 353 9.04 -5.16 -2.18
CA VAL A 353 9.50 -5.30 -3.57
C VAL A 353 10.59 -6.37 -3.69
N TYR A 354 11.52 -6.46 -2.72
CA TYR A 354 12.55 -7.50 -2.72
C TYR A 354 11.94 -8.90 -2.56
N VAL A 355 11.00 -9.06 -1.63
CA VAL A 355 10.27 -10.33 -1.44
C VAL A 355 9.57 -10.76 -2.73
N LEU A 356 8.89 -9.81 -3.39
CA LEU A 356 8.25 -10.04 -4.67
C LEU A 356 9.26 -10.45 -5.75
N THR A 357 10.38 -9.74 -5.90
CA THR A 357 11.40 -10.11 -6.91
C THR A 357 11.96 -11.51 -6.68
N HIS A 358 12.14 -11.90 -5.42
CA HIS A 358 12.52 -13.25 -5.02
C HIS A 358 11.49 -14.29 -5.48
N GLN A 359 10.21 -14.07 -5.16
CA GLN A 359 9.13 -14.96 -5.57
C GLN A 359 9.04 -15.09 -7.09
N ILE A 360 9.22 -13.99 -7.82
CA ILE A 360 9.22 -14.01 -9.29
C ILE A 360 10.37 -14.85 -9.83
N GLU A 361 11.59 -14.68 -9.31
CA GLU A 361 12.74 -15.47 -9.76
C GLU A 361 12.56 -16.96 -9.43
N ASP A 362 12.06 -17.28 -8.24
CA ASP A 362 11.85 -18.65 -7.78
C ASP A 362 10.77 -19.36 -8.63
N VAL A 363 9.62 -18.72 -8.87
CA VAL A 363 8.52 -19.28 -9.67
C VAL A 363 8.88 -19.35 -11.15
N THR A 364 9.79 -18.51 -11.64
CA THR A 364 10.30 -18.56 -13.02
C THR A 364 11.54 -19.45 -13.18
N SER A 365 11.92 -20.22 -12.14
CA SER A 365 13.12 -21.08 -12.16
C SER A 365 14.40 -20.34 -12.56
N GLY A 366 14.53 -19.08 -12.13
CA GLY A 366 15.69 -18.23 -12.43
C GLY A 366 15.68 -17.57 -13.81
N TYR A 367 14.66 -17.82 -14.63
CA TYR A 367 14.56 -17.23 -15.98
C TYR A 367 14.42 -15.70 -15.95
N VAL A 368 13.68 -15.18 -14.97
CA VAL A 368 13.53 -13.73 -14.76
C VAL A 368 14.39 -13.31 -13.57
N LYS A 369 15.51 -12.64 -13.85
CA LYS A 369 16.44 -12.17 -12.82
C LYS A 369 15.85 -11.05 -11.97
N ARG A 370 16.04 -11.12 -10.65
CA ARG A 370 15.58 -10.09 -9.68
C ARG A 370 15.94 -8.67 -10.07
N ARG A 371 17.20 -8.45 -10.48
CA ARG A 371 17.71 -7.12 -10.87
C ARG A 371 16.91 -6.49 -12.00
N VAL A 372 16.46 -7.28 -12.97
CA VAL A 372 15.68 -6.77 -14.12
C VAL A 372 14.31 -6.29 -13.65
N VAL A 373 13.65 -7.07 -12.79
CA VAL A 373 12.35 -6.70 -12.19
C VAL A 373 12.50 -5.44 -11.35
N LEU A 374 13.49 -5.42 -10.44
CA LEU A 374 13.72 -4.29 -9.54
C LEU A 374 14.00 -2.98 -10.31
N THR A 375 14.89 -3.01 -11.29
CA THR A 375 15.19 -1.82 -12.11
C THR A 375 13.98 -1.36 -12.92
N THR A 376 13.20 -2.30 -13.47
CA THR A 376 12.00 -1.97 -14.24
C THR A 376 10.94 -1.28 -13.35
N LEU A 377 10.72 -1.82 -12.14
CA LEU A 377 9.80 -1.23 -11.17
C LEU A 377 10.28 0.15 -10.71
N ALA A 378 11.57 0.28 -10.36
CA ALA A 378 12.12 1.53 -9.86
C ALA A 378 12.02 2.66 -10.90
N ILE A 379 12.39 2.39 -12.16
CA ILE A 379 12.24 3.38 -13.25
C ILE A 379 10.77 3.73 -13.46
N GLY A 380 9.89 2.73 -13.49
CA GLY A 380 8.46 2.95 -13.67
C GLY A 380 7.88 3.86 -12.59
N VAL A 381 8.14 3.55 -11.31
CA VAL A 381 7.62 4.33 -10.19
C VAL A 381 8.27 5.71 -10.10
N GLY A 382 9.56 5.84 -10.43
CA GLY A 382 10.20 7.14 -10.62
C GLY A 382 9.46 8.02 -11.63
N ILE A 383 9.11 7.45 -12.78
CA ILE A 383 8.30 8.16 -13.80
C ILE A 383 6.91 8.47 -13.26
N ALA A 384 6.27 7.58 -12.51
CA ALA A 384 4.93 7.79 -11.94
C ALA A 384 4.90 8.97 -10.96
N VAL A 385 5.88 9.05 -10.04
CA VAL A 385 5.99 10.17 -9.10
C VAL A 385 6.33 11.47 -9.85
N SER A 386 7.21 11.40 -10.85
CA SER A 386 7.54 12.56 -11.70
C SER A 386 6.33 13.08 -12.49
N LEU A 387 5.51 12.19 -13.06
CA LEU A 387 4.25 12.54 -13.72
C LEU A 387 3.24 13.13 -12.73
N SER A 388 3.23 12.65 -11.48
CA SER A 388 2.40 13.22 -10.42
C SER A 388 2.83 14.66 -10.08
N MET A 389 4.12 14.97 -10.13
CA MET A 389 4.60 16.35 -10.00
C MET A 389 4.21 17.22 -11.20
N LEU A 390 4.30 16.68 -12.42
CA LEU A 390 3.84 17.40 -13.62
C LEU A 390 2.33 17.67 -13.59
N ARG A 391 1.55 16.77 -13.00
CA ARG A 391 0.12 16.95 -12.76
C ARG A 391 -0.16 18.19 -11.90
N ILE A 392 0.56 18.35 -10.79
CA ILE A 392 0.44 19.50 -9.91
C ILE A 392 0.84 20.80 -10.62
N LEU A 393 1.87 20.74 -11.48
CA LEU A 393 2.38 21.92 -12.20
C LEU A 393 1.50 22.37 -13.38
N ILE A 394 0.65 21.50 -13.92
CA ILE A 394 -0.14 21.75 -15.13
C ILE A 394 -1.63 21.63 -14.77
N PRO A 395 -2.34 22.75 -14.53
CA PRO A 395 -3.72 22.73 -14.02
C PRO A 395 -4.73 21.96 -14.89
N GLU A 396 -4.46 21.85 -16.20
CA GLU A 396 -5.32 21.13 -17.15
C GLU A 396 -5.20 19.60 -17.00
N LEU A 397 -4.14 19.13 -16.36
CA LEU A 397 -3.75 17.74 -16.34
C LEU A 397 -4.40 17.01 -15.16
N GLN A 398 -5.58 16.44 -15.39
CA GLN A 398 -6.30 15.66 -14.39
C GLN A 398 -5.78 14.22 -14.26
N LEU A 399 -5.97 13.61 -13.08
CA LEU A 399 -5.61 12.22 -12.79
C LEU A 399 -6.18 11.21 -13.80
N TRP A 400 -7.41 11.42 -14.27
CA TRP A 400 -8.07 10.49 -15.19
C TRP A 400 -7.38 10.39 -16.56
N HIS A 401 -6.67 11.45 -16.99
CA HIS A 401 -5.86 11.42 -18.20
C HIS A 401 -4.73 10.39 -18.13
N TYR A 402 -4.34 9.95 -16.93
CA TYR A 402 -3.38 8.88 -16.74
C TYR A 402 -4.06 7.54 -16.43
N LEU A 403 -5.01 7.54 -15.49
CA LEU A 403 -5.62 6.30 -15.02
C LEU A 403 -6.42 5.59 -16.11
N LEU A 404 -7.23 6.32 -16.89
CA LEU A 404 -8.05 5.69 -17.93
C LEU A 404 -7.20 4.99 -19.01
N PRO A 405 -6.29 5.69 -19.73
CA PRO A 405 -5.48 5.02 -20.74
C PRO A 405 -4.55 3.98 -20.12
N GLY A 406 -4.02 4.24 -18.92
CA GLY A 406 -3.16 3.30 -18.22
C GLY A 406 -3.84 1.99 -17.85
N TYR A 407 -5.04 2.03 -17.26
CA TYR A 407 -5.78 0.82 -16.93
C TYR A 407 -6.36 0.12 -18.17
N LEU A 408 -6.78 0.86 -19.21
CA LEU A 408 -7.15 0.25 -20.49
C LEU A 408 -5.97 -0.53 -21.09
N LEU A 409 -4.77 0.05 -21.08
CA LEU A 409 -3.55 -0.63 -21.50
C LEU A 409 -3.24 -1.84 -20.60
N ALA A 410 -3.27 -1.68 -19.28
CA ALA A 410 -3.00 -2.77 -18.33
C ALA A 410 -3.97 -3.96 -18.51
N ILE A 411 -5.26 -3.68 -18.69
CA ILE A 411 -6.29 -4.69 -18.92
C ILE A 411 -6.11 -5.34 -20.30
N GLY A 412 -5.86 -4.56 -21.34
CA GLY A 412 -5.57 -5.05 -22.69
C GLY A 412 -4.36 -5.99 -22.72
N LEU A 413 -3.29 -5.64 -22.00
CA LEU A 413 -2.09 -6.46 -21.87
C LEU A 413 -2.39 -7.84 -21.23
N THR A 414 -3.40 -7.96 -20.36
CA THR A 414 -3.71 -9.24 -19.70
C THR A 414 -4.12 -10.36 -20.67
N TYR A 415 -4.61 -9.99 -21.86
CA TYR A 415 -5.00 -10.93 -22.91
C TYR A 415 -3.81 -11.48 -23.69
N ILE A 416 -2.70 -10.73 -23.75
CA ILE A 416 -1.55 -11.01 -24.61
C ILE A 416 -0.36 -11.53 -23.78
N ALA A 417 -0.16 -10.97 -22.58
CA ALA A 417 0.93 -11.29 -21.67
C ALA A 417 0.80 -12.71 -21.09
N PRO A 418 1.93 -13.37 -20.73
CA PRO A 418 1.88 -14.65 -20.06
C PRO A 418 1.10 -14.56 -18.75
N LYS A 419 0.23 -15.53 -18.47
CA LYS A 419 -0.70 -15.46 -17.33
C LYS A 419 0.00 -15.36 -15.97
N LEU A 420 1.22 -15.89 -15.84
CA LEU A 420 2.05 -15.72 -14.65
C LEU A 420 2.40 -14.24 -14.41
N PHE A 421 2.86 -13.53 -15.45
CA PHE A 421 3.17 -12.10 -15.36
C PHE A 421 1.92 -11.24 -15.11
N VAL A 422 0.74 -11.65 -15.56
CA VAL A 422 -0.51 -10.94 -15.24
C VAL A 422 -0.78 -10.99 -13.73
N GLY A 423 -0.73 -12.17 -13.11
CA GLY A 423 -0.95 -12.29 -11.67
C GLY A 423 0.09 -11.51 -10.87
N ILE A 424 1.37 -11.67 -11.23
CA ILE A 424 2.48 -10.94 -10.61
C ILE A 424 2.27 -9.42 -10.76
N ALA A 425 2.02 -8.91 -11.96
CA ALA A 425 1.96 -7.47 -12.22
C ALA A 425 0.89 -6.77 -11.38
N PHE A 426 -0.29 -7.38 -11.26
CA PHE A 426 -1.38 -6.82 -10.48
C PHE A 426 -1.15 -6.90 -8.96
N ASP A 427 -0.55 -7.98 -8.45
CA ASP A 427 -0.16 -8.04 -7.04
C ASP A 427 1.03 -7.09 -6.75
N SER A 428 1.89 -6.84 -7.74
CA SER A 428 3.04 -5.94 -7.63
C SER A 428 2.65 -4.47 -7.55
N GLY A 429 1.53 -4.09 -8.16
CA GLY A 429 0.99 -2.72 -8.07
C GLY A 429 0.82 -2.29 -6.62
N GLY A 430 0.24 -3.18 -5.81
CA GLY A 430 0.08 -2.94 -4.38
C GLY A 430 1.37 -3.03 -3.55
N VAL A 431 2.32 -3.85 -3.99
CA VAL A 431 3.63 -3.96 -3.32
C VAL A 431 4.50 -2.70 -3.53
N ALA A 432 4.34 -2.01 -4.65
CA ALA A 432 5.09 -0.80 -4.97
C ALA A 432 4.60 0.45 -4.20
N SER A 433 3.37 0.42 -3.72
CA SER A 433 2.75 1.48 -2.90
C SER A 433 2.94 1.26 -1.40
N GLY A 434 4.10 0.73 -1.00
CA GLY A 434 4.40 0.40 0.38
C GLY A 434 4.47 1.60 1.33
N PRO A 435 4.84 1.37 2.60
CA PRO A 435 4.71 2.36 3.67
C PRO A 435 5.46 3.67 3.39
N MET A 436 6.61 3.62 2.70
CA MET A 436 7.36 4.83 2.37
C MET A 436 6.68 5.71 1.31
N THR A 437 5.97 5.09 0.35
CA THR A 437 5.19 5.82 -0.65
C THR A 437 3.94 6.43 0.00
N ALA A 438 3.22 5.64 0.82
CA ALA A 438 2.00 6.08 1.49
C ALA A 438 2.23 7.16 2.57
N THR A 439 3.48 7.36 3.01
CA THR A 439 3.86 8.35 4.02
C THR A 439 4.60 9.53 3.40
N PHE A 440 5.87 9.35 3.10
CA PHE A 440 6.77 10.44 2.70
C PHE A 440 6.40 11.03 1.35
N ILE A 441 6.18 10.18 0.35
CA ILE A 441 5.91 10.64 -1.02
C ILE A 441 4.51 11.26 -1.11
N LEU A 442 3.53 10.73 -0.39
CA LEU A 442 2.20 11.32 -0.29
C LEU A 442 2.28 12.71 0.34
N ALA A 443 2.91 12.83 1.51
CA ALA A 443 3.10 14.12 2.18
C ALA A 443 3.87 15.13 1.31
N PHE A 444 4.93 14.67 0.63
CA PHE A 444 5.68 15.48 -0.35
C PHE A 444 4.81 15.99 -1.51
N THR A 445 3.94 15.12 -2.03
CA THR A 445 3.00 15.49 -3.11
C THR A 445 1.96 16.49 -2.62
N GLN A 446 1.43 16.31 -1.41
CA GLN A 446 0.47 17.22 -0.81
C GLN A 446 1.09 18.60 -0.53
N GLY A 447 2.29 18.65 0.07
CA GLY A 447 3.05 19.89 0.28
C GLY A 447 3.24 20.69 -1.01
N ALA A 448 3.64 19.99 -2.07
CA ALA A 448 3.77 20.59 -3.39
C ALA A 448 2.44 21.15 -3.94
N ALA A 449 1.35 20.40 -3.79
CA ALA A 449 0.02 20.81 -4.23
C ALA A 449 -0.51 22.01 -3.41
N GLY A 450 -0.27 22.05 -2.09
CA GLY A 450 -0.71 23.14 -1.21
C GLY A 450 -0.03 24.48 -1.45
N THR A 451 1.08 24.49 -2.18
CA THR A 451 1.86 25.70 -2.44
C THR A 451 1.74 26.19 -3.88
N MET A 452 1.38 25.31 -4.82
CA MET A 452 1.31 25.64 -6.24
C MET A 452 0.06 26.47 -6.55
N GLU A 453 0.23 27.63 -7.19
CA GLU A 453 -0.90 28.45 -7.64
C GLU A 453 -1.77 27.68 -8.63
N GLY A 454 -3.07 27.56 -8.32
CA GLY A 454 -4.04 26.88 -9.18
C GLY A 454 -4.12 25.36 -9.01
N ALA A 455 -3.33 24.77 -8.11
CA ALA A 455 -3.50 23.37 -7.70
C ALA A 455 -4.47 23.27 -6.53
N ASP A 456 -5.23 22.18 -6.49
CA ASP A 456 -6.11 21.84 -5.38
C ASP A 456 -5.48 20.70 -4.56
N VAL A 457 -5.35 20.87 -3.24
CA VAL A 457 -4.65 19.89 -2.40
C VAL A 457 -5.36 18.54 -2.38
N ILE A 458 -6.68 18.51 -2.45
CA ILE A 458 -7.46 17.27 -2.45
C ILE A 458 -7.37 16.60 -3.83
N VAL A 459 -7.50 17.36 -4.91
CA VAL A 459 -7.50 16.78 -6.27
C VAL A 459 -6.08 16.41 -6.73
N ASP A 460 -5.11 17.29 -6.47
CA ASP A 460 -3.74 17.18 -6.98
C ASP A 460 -2.74 16.62 -5.95
N GLY A 461 -3.06 16.69 -4.66
CA GLY A 461 -2.28 16.04 -3.59
C GLY A 461 -2.51 14.54 -3.50
N PHE A 462 -3.73 14.06 -3.80
CA PHE A 462 -4.06 12.62 -3.90
C PHE A 462 -3.97 12.11 -5.34
N GLY A 463 -3.86 10.80 -5.53
CA GLY A 463 -3.73 10.14 -6.84
C GLY A 463 -2.29 9.79 -7.21
N MET A 464 -1.31 10.22 -6.41
CA MET A 464 0.08 9.81 -6.60
C MET A 464 0.25 8.32 -6.30
N ILE A 465 -0.36 7.80 -5.23
CA ILE A 465 -0.31 6.38 -4.90
C ILE A 465 -0.96 5.56 -6.01
N ALA A 466 -2.06 6.05 -6.60
CA ALA A 466 -2.71 5.45 -7.76
C ALA A 466 -1.76 5.32 -8.96
N MET A 467 -0.98 6.36 -9.25
CA MET A 467 0.00 6.36 -10.33
C MET A 467 1.13 5.36 -10.06
N VAL A 468 1.62 5.33 -8.81
CA VAL A 468 2.64 4.35 -8.37
C VAL A 468 2.11 2.92 -8.50
N ALA A 469 0.87 2.66 -8.08
CA ALA A 469 0.25 1.34 -8.14
C ALA A 469 -0.04 0.88 -9.58
N LEU A 470 -0.47 1.78 -10.46
CA LEU A 470 -0.74 1.49 -11.87
C LEU A 470 0.52 1.08 -12.66
N THR A 471 1.67 1.64 -12.32
CA THR A 471 2.87 1.49 -13.15
C THR A 471 3.44 0.05 -13.19
N PRO A 472 3.51 -0.70 -12.07
CA PRO A 472 3.86 -2.12 -12.07
C PRO A 472 2.93 -2.98 -12.92
N LEU A 473 1.62 -2.65 -12.99
CA LEU A 473 0.67 -3.40 -13.83
C LEU A 473 1.10 -3.37 -15.30
N ILE A 474 1.57 -2.22 -15.79
CA ILE A 474 1.97 -2.05 -17.18
C ILE A 474 3.40 -2.60 -17.40
N THR A 475 4.35 -2.15 -16.59
CA THR A 475 5.78 -2.42 -16.79
C THR A 475 6.12 -3.91 -16.67
N LEU A 476 5.54 -4.65 -15.72
CA LEU A 476 5.79 -6.08 -15.57
C LEU A 476 5.09 -6.93 -16.63
N GLN A 477 3.92 -6.52 -17.12
CA GLN A 477 3.28 -7.20 -18.25
C GLN A 477 4.08 -7.01 -19.54
N ILE A 478 4.59 -5.80 -19.80
CA ILE A 478 5.51 -5.53 -20.92
C ILE A 478 6.78 -6.36 -20.78
N LEU A 479 7.37 -6.43 -19.58
CA LEU A 479 8.53 -7.27 -19.33
C LEU A 479 8.24 -8.74 -19.68
N GLY A 480 7.09 -9.25 -19.24
CA GLY A 480 6.63 -10.60 -19.58
C GLY A 480 6.47 -10.84 -21.09
N LEU A 481 6.01 -9.84 -21.85
CA LEU A 481 5.94 -9.91 -23.31
C LEU A 481 7.33 -9.94 -23.95
N ILE A 482 8.27 -9.10 -23.49
CA ILE A 482 9.65 -9.08 -23.99
C ILE A 482 10.30 -10.46 -23.81
N PHE A 483 10.16 -11.05 -22.63
CA PHE A 483 10.68 -12.39 -22.35
C PHE A 483 10.01 -13.47 -23.21
N LYS A 484 8.67 -13.42 -23.38
CA LYS A 484 7.93 -14.33 -24.27
C LYS A 484 8.44 -14.26 -25.72
N PHE A 485 8.75 -13.08 -26.23
CA PHE A 485 9.27 -12.92 -27.60
C PHE A 485 10.72 -13.37 -27.75
N LYS A 486 11.57 -13.17 -26.72
CA LYS A 486 12.95 -13.67 -26.74
C LYS A 486 13.01 -15.19 -26.73
N SER A 487 12.19 -15.85 -25.90
CA SER A 487 12.12 -17.32 -25.85
C SER A 487 11.64 -17.94 -27.17
N LYS A 488 10.79 -17.25 -27.94
CA LYS A 488 10.36 -17.70 -29.28
C LYS A 488 11.42 -17.55 -30.39
N LYS A 489 12.51 -16.81 -30.16
CA LYS A 489 13.62 -16.65 -31.11
C LYS A 489 14.73 -17.69 -30.90
N GLU A 490 14.75 -18.36 -29.76
CA GLU A 490 15.73 -19.40 -29.41
C GLU A 490 15.23 -20.83 -29.71
N VAL A 491 14.01 -20.95 -30.25
CA VAL A 491 13.41 -22.18 -30.80
C VAL A 491 13.14 -21.94 -32.28
#